data_AF-A0A1F7I458-F1
#
_entry.id   AF-A0A1F7I458-F1
#
_cell.length_a   1.000
_cell.length_b   1.000
_cell.length_c   1.000
_cell.angle_alpha   90.00
_cell.angle_beta   90.00
_cell.angle_gamma   90.00
#
_symmetry.space_group_name_H-M   'P 1'
#
loop_
_entity.id
_entity.type
_entity.pdbx_description
1 polymer ?
#
loop_
_entity_poly.entity_id
_entity_poly.type
_entity_poly.pdbx_seq_one_letter_code
_entity_poly.pdbx_strand_id
1 'polypeptide(L)'
;MDVSDSTTIRINITVPRWLVGELEREVPERGKSGFISEAIEEKLVRKKRDKALKEVANLPPTFKDIADGKEYINKIRKAEDVLRRTRLGL
;
A
#
# COMPACT_ATOMS: atom_id res chain seq x y z
N MET A 1 -9.51 7.61 21.38
CA MET A 1 -10.24 6.34 21.20
C MET A 1 -9.34 5.26 21.78
N ASP A 2 -9.43 5.06 23.09
CA ASP A 2 -8.78 3.95 23.78
C ASP A 2 -9.57 2.68 23.46
N VAL A 3 -8.93 1.75 22.76
CA VAL A 3 -9.43 0.38 22.62
C VAL A 3 -8.59 -0.47 23.55
N SER A 4 -8.90 -0.42 24.85
CA SER A 4 -8.33 -1.29 25.87
C SER A 4 -9.34 -2.36 26.29
N ASP A 5 -9.99 -3.00 25.32
CA ASP A 5 -10.79 -4.19 25.56
C ASP A 5 -10.07 -5.37 24.91
N SER A 6 -9.38 -6.16 25.72
CA SER A 6 -8.56 -7.29 25.29
C SER A 6 -9.42 -8.51 24.93
N THR A 7 -10.42 -8.31 24.08
CA THR A 7 -11.31 -9.39 23.61
C THR A 7 -10.57 -10.26 22.60
N THR A 8 -9.75 -11.18 23.11
CA THR A 8 -9.03 -12.15 22.28
C THR A 8 -9.99 -13.26 21.87
N ILE A 9 -10.15 -13.47 20.56
CA ILE A 9 -10.98 -14.55 20.01
C ILE A 9 -10.06 -15.71 19.59
N ARG A 10 -10.37 -16.92 20.05
CA ARG A 10 -9.66 -18.13 19.61
C ARG A 10 -10.26 -18.65 18.30
N ILE A 11 -9.40 -18.90 17.32
CA ILE A 11 -9.79 -19.40 16.00
C ILE A 11 -9.06 -20.73 15.76
N ASN A 12 -9.81 -21.78 15.41
CA ASN A 12 -9.24 -23.04 14.94
C ASN A 12 -9.12 -23.00 13.43
N ILE A 13 -7.90 -23.15 12.91
CA ILE A 13 -7.61 -23.14 11.48
C ILE A 13 -6.89 -24.42 11.07
N THR A 14 -7.13 -24.86 9.84
CA THR A 14 -6.34 -25.93 9.21
C THR A 14 -5.20 -25.31 8.43
N VAL A 15 -3.98 -25.73 8.73
CA VAL A 15 -2.76 -25.25 8.06
C VAL A 15 -1.89 -26.43 7.62
N PRO A 16 -1.14 -26.30 6.51
CA PRO A 16 -0.22 -27.34 6.08
C PRO A 16 0.84 -27.66 7.13
N ARG A 17 1.15 -28.94 7.33
CA ARG A 17 2.12 -29.39 8.33
C ARG A 17 3.52 -28.80 8.13
N TRP A 18 3.96 -28.66 6.88
CA TRP A 18 5.27 -28.09 6.56
C TRP A 18 5.40 -26.64 7.03
N LEU A 19 4.32 -25.86 6.89
CA LEU A 19 4.30 -24.45 7.29
C LEU A 19 4.35 -24.29 8.81
N VAL A 20 3.65 -25.18 9.54
CA VAL A 20 3.78 -25.26 11.00
C VAL A 20 5.23 -25.57 11.35
N GLY A 21 5.84 -26.57 10.70
CA GLY A 21 7.25 -26.91 10.93
C GLY A 21 8.23 -25.76 10.70
N GLU A 22 8.02 -24.94 9.67
CA GLU A 22 8.81 -23.72 9.46
C GLU A 22 8.59 -22.69 10.57
N LEU A 23 7.34 -22.45 10.96
CA LEU A 23 7.02 -21.52 12.04
C LEU A 23 7.68 -21.93 13.36
N GLU A 24 7.71 -23.22 13.68
CA GLU A 24 8.34 -23.72 14.91
C GLU A 24 9.86 -23.65 14.91
N ARG A 25 10.49 -23.66 13.73
CA ARG A 25 11.94 -23.53 13.60
C ARG A 25 12.42 -22.09 13.72
N GLU A 26 11.66 -21.15 13.15
CA GLU A 26 12.08 -19.75 13.05
C GLU A 26 11.54 -18.87 14.19
N VAL A 27 10.40 -19.25 14.80
CA VAL A 27 9.72 -18.43 15.81
C VAL A 27 9.68 -19.12 17.17
N PRO A 28 10.10 -18.43 18.26
CA PRO A 28 10.02 -19.01 19.60
C PRO A 28 8.58 -19.31 20.00
N GLU A 29 8.40 -20.32 20.86
CA GLU A 29 7.09 -20.87 21.23
C GLU A 29 6.08 -19.79 21.68
N ARG A 30 6.51 -18.84 22.52
CA ARG A 30 5.67 -17.74 23.02
C ARG A 30 5.34 -16.65 22.00
N GLY A 31 6.01 -16.64 20.84
CA GLY A 31 5.83 -15.62 19.79
C GLY A 31 4.94 -16.05 18.62
N LYS A 32 4.60 -17.34 18.52
CA LYS A 32 3.90 -17.91 17.35
C LYS A 32 2.56 -17.21 17.05
N SER A 33 1.73 -16.98 18.07
CA SER A 33 0.43 -16.31 17.90
C SER A 33 0.57 -14.84 17.49
N GLY A 34 1.57 -14.14 18.02
CA GLY A 34 1.87 -12.76 17.62
C GLY A 34 2.30 -12.70 16.16
N PHE A 35 3.24 -13.57 15.77
CA PHE A 35 3.72 -13.68 14.40
C PHE A 35 2.59 -13.95 13.39
N ILE A 36 1.69 -14.89 13.71
CA ILE A 36 0.53 -15.18 12.86
C ILE A 36 -0.40 -13.96 12.76
N SER A 37 -0.61 -13.24 13.86
CA SER A 37 -1.48 -12.05 13.89
C SER A 37 -0.91 -10.93 13.02
N GLU A 38 0.39 -10.66 13.14
CA GLU A 38 1.10 -9.67 12.31
C GLU A 38 1.03 -10.05 10.81
N ALA A 39 1.27 -11.32 10.48
CA ALA A 39 1.20 -11.79 9.09
C ALA A 39 -0.23 -11.64 8.51
N ILE A 40 -1.26 -11.87 9.32
CA ILE A 40 -2.66 -11.64 8.91
C ILE A 40 -2.91 -10.15 8.68
N GLU A 41 -2.46 -9.28 9.59
CA GLU A 41 -2.60 -7.83 9.49
C GLU A 41 -1.92 -7.30 8.21
N GLU A 42 -0.67 -7.65 7.98
CA GLU A 42 0.09 -7.24 6.79
C GLU A 42 -0.65 -7.63 5.50
N LYS A 43 -1.14 -8.87 5.45
CA LYS A 43 -1.85 -9.39 4.28
C LYS A 43 -3.20 -8.69 4.06
N LEU A 44 -3.91 -8.34 5.14
CA LEU A 44 -5.14 -7.56 5.05
C LEU A 44 -4.89 -6.13 4.57
N VAL A 45 -3.85 -5.47 5.08
CA VAL A 45 -3.45 -4.12 4.63
C VAL A 45 -3.10 -4.14 3.14
N ARG A 46 -2.29 -5.11 2.70
CA ARG A 46 -1.95 -5.28 1.28
C ARG A 46 -3.20 -5.48 0.43
N LYS A 47 -4.11 -6.36 0.84
CA LYS A 47 -5.38 -6.62 0.13
C LYS A 47 -6.26 -5.37 0.03
N LYS A 48 -6.36 -4.57 1.10
CA LYS A 48 -7.10 -3.30 1.11
C LYS A 48 -6.48 -2.29 0.14
N ARG A 49 -5.14 -2.18 0.14
CA ARG A 49 -4.41 -1.30 -0.78
C ARG A 49 -4.64 -1.71 -2.24
N ASP A 50 -4.51 -3.00 -2.56
CA ASP A 50 -4.73 -3.50 -3.91
C ASP A 50 -6.17 -3.27 -4.38
N LYS A 51 -7.15 -3.43 -3.48
CA LYS A 51 -8.55 -3.12 -3.76
C LYS A 51 -8.74 -1.63 -4.05
N ALA A 52 -8.20 -0.75 -3.23
CA ALA A 52 -8.27 0.70 -3.44
C ALA A 52 -7.62 1.12 -4.77
N LEU A 53 -6.46 0.55 -5.11
CA LEU A 53 -5.80 0.83 -6.39
C LEU A 53 -6.64 0.38 -7.59
N LYS A 54 -7.29 -0.79 -7.50
CA LYS A 54 -8.21 -1.26 -8.55
C LYS A 54 -9.45 -0.37 -8.67
N GLU A 55 -10.01 0.07 -7.55
CA GLU A 55 -11.14 1.00 -7.55
C GLU A 55 -10.75 2.34 -8.18
N VAL A 56 -9.58 2.89 -7.83
CA VAL A 56 -9.04 4.12 -8.44
C VAL A 56 -8.76 3.94 -9.93
N ALA A 57 -8.21 2.80 -10.34
CA ALA A 57 -7.95 2.53 -11.76
C ALA A 57 -9.23 2.44 -12.61
N ASN A 58 -10.35 2.02 -12.00
CA ASN A 58 -11.64 1.91 -12.68
C ASN A 58 -12.44 3.22 -12.65
N LEU A 59 -12.03 4.22 -11.86
CA LEU A 59 -12.67 5.53 -11.88
C LEU A 59 -12.28 6.29 -13.16
N PRO A 60 -13.19 7.11 -13.71
CA PRO A 60 -12.84 7.98 -14.82
C PRO A 60 -11.68 8.90 -14.40
N PRO A 61 -10.75 9.23 -15.32
CA PRO A 61 -9.64 10.11 -15.00
C PRO A 61 -10.17 11.45 -14.49
N THR A 62 -9.70 11.86 -13.32
CA THR A 62 -10.09 13.13 -12.68
C THR A 62 -9.83 14.32 -13.61
N PHE A 63 -8.75 14.25 -14.38
CA PHE A 63 -8.42 15.21 -15.42
C PHE A 63 -8.73 14.60 -16.78
N LYS A 64 -9.86 14.99 -17.38
CA LYS A 64 -10.32 14.45 -18.67
C LYS A 64 -9.45 14.89 -19.85
N ASP A 65 -8.81 16.04 -19.72
CA ASP A 65 -8.04 16.68 -20.79
C ASP A 65 -6.55 16.31 -20.76
N ILE A 66 -6.12 15.56 -19.75
CA ILE A 66 -4.73 15.19 -19.53
C ILE A 66 -4.58 13.68 -19.72
N ALA A 67 -4.21 13.28 -20.94
CA ALA A 67 -3.93 11.88 -21.26
C ALA A 67 -2.61 11.39 -20.64
N ASP A 68 -1.60 12.26 -20.56
CA ASP A 68 -0.30 11.97 -19.94
C ASP A 68 0.13 13.14 -19.03
N GLY A 69 0.17 12.88 -17.72
CA GLY A 69 0.59 13.85 -16.72
C GLY A 69 2.06 14.27 -16.86
N LYS A 70 2.93 13.39 -17.35
CA LYS A 70 4.35 13.70 -17.57
C LYS A 70 4.52 14.68 -18.73
N GLU A 71 3.80 14.46 -19.84
CA GLU A 71 3.82 15.40 -20.95
C GLU A 71 3.23 16.75 -20.54
N TYR A 72 2.15 16.76 -19.77
CA TYR A 72 1.54 17.98 -19.26
C TYR A 72 2.50 18.79 -18.39
N ILE A 73 3.17 18.16 -17.43
CA ILE A 73 4.18 18.83 -16.59
C ILE A 73 5.36 19.31 -17.44
N ASN A 74 5.81 18.52 -18.42
CA ASN A 74 6.89 18.95 -19.32
C ASN A 74 6.49 20.17 -20.17
N LYS A 75 5.23 20.27 -20.62
CA LYS A 75 4.72 21.46 -21.31
C LYS A 75 4.74 22.69 -20.41
N ILE A 76 4.27 22.55 -19.16
CA ILE A 76 4.31 23.64 -18.17
C ILE A 76 5.75 24.08 -17.92
N ARG A 77 6.66 23.14 -17.63
CA ARG A 77 8.09 23.43 -17.38
C ARG A 77 8.74 24.13 -18.56
N LYS A 78 8.49 23.68 -19.80
CA LYS A 78 9.02 24.33 -21.00
C LYS A 78 8.50 25.77 -21.15
N ALA A 79 7.22 26.00 -20.91
CA ALA A 79 6.63 27.34 -20.96
C ALA A 79 7.24 28.26 -19.88
N GLU A 80 7.43 27.74 -18.67
CA GLU A 80 8.05 28.46 -17.56
C GLU A 80 9.54 28.74 -17.83
N ASP A 81 10.29 27.79 -18.38
CA ASP A 81 11.70 27.95 -18.75
C ASP A 81 11.91 29.00 -19.85
N VAL A 82 10.93 29.20 -20.73
CA VAL A 82 10.95 30.29 -21.72
C VAL A 82 10.79 31.63 -21.00
N LEU A 83 9.78 31.77 -20.14
CA LEU A 83 9.57 33.00 -19.35
C LEU A 83 10.78 33.31 -18.46
N ARG A 84 11.39 32.28 -17.86
CA ARG A 84 12.58 32.40 -17.03
C ARG A 84 13.78 32.91 -17.83
N ARG A 85 14.02 32.38 -19.03
CA ARG A 85 15.08 32.86 -19.93
C ARG A 85 14.87 34.32 -20.32
N THR A 86 13.65 34.69 -20.69
CA THR A 86 13.31 36.09 -21.00
C THR A 86 13.56 37.03 -19.81
N ARG A 87 13.24 36.61 -18.57
CA ARG A 87 13.54 37.39 -17.35
C ARG A 87 15.04 37.51 -17.07
N LEU A 88 15.83 36.51 -17.46
CA LEU A 88 17.28 36.47 -17.26
C LEU A 88 18.07 37.10 -18.42
N GLY A 89 17.38 37.57 -19.48
CA GLY A 89 18.02 38.16 -20.65
C GLY A 89 18.81 37.17 -21.51
N LEU A 90 18.46 35.88 -21.44
CA LEU A 90 19.06 34.78 -22.20
C LEU A 90 18.21 34.37 -23.41
#